data_AF-W5WL32-F1
#
_entry.id   AF-W5WL32-F1
#
_cell.length_a   1.000
_cell.length_b   1.000
_cell.length_c   1.000
_cell.angle_alpha   90.00
_cell.angle_beta   90.00
_cell.angle_gamma   90.00
#
_symmetry.space_group_name_H-M   'P 1'
#
loop_
_entity.id
_entity.type
_entity.pdbx_description
1 polymer ?
#
loop_
_entity_poly.entity_id
_entity_poly.type
_entity_poly.pdbx_seq_one_letter_code
_entity_poly.pdbx_strand_id
1 'polypeptide(L)'
;MTTPFSVGDASALQSLQHGPHAYHCPRGHGALKVRPDGRFETGLSLVCADCGHQVPVDFALVGKAVTESLALQPVQGTSVRLFDGRTPIGLLPDGTVRTTGWVQLWRLPVSSGLWALLAGFWLTLPIGLNGISLAPLIGAVLGYALWRMWTLLLRPSSRAVNLGLVPASELAGGELVRVYGSAGPVGQVAAVAANATGTVLVRLVGGQEFGVAPQRRVWQAELRS
;
A
#
# COMPACT_ATOMS: atom_id res chain seq x y z
N MET A 1 1.91 -33.26 30.25
CA MET A 1 1.45 -31.88 30.48
C MET A 1 1.44 -31.17 29.14
N THR A 2 0.27 -30.92 28.57
CA THR A 2 0.09 -30.18 27.32
C THR A 2 0.08 -28.68 27.64
N THR A 3 1.08 -27.94 27.17
CA THR A 3 1.04 -26.48 27.23
C THR A 3 -0.11 -25.98 26.33
N PRO A 4 -1.05 -25.17 26.84
CA PRO A 4 -2.13 -24.65 26.03
C PRO A 4 -1.56 -23.73 24.93
N PHE A 5 -2.03 -23.93 23.70
CA PHE A 5 -1.76 -23.04 22.57
C PHE A 5 -2.21 -21.61 22.92
N SER A 6 -1.33 -20.64 22.70
CA SER A 6 -1.59 -19.22 22.94
C SER A 6 -2.43 -18.63 21.81
N VAL A 7 -3.06 -17.47 22.04
CA VAL A 7 -3.87 -16.77 21.04
C VAL A 7 -3.06 -16.41 19.77
N GLY A 8 -1.74 -16.20 19.89
CA GLY A 8 -0.85 -15.98 18.74
C GLY A 8 -0.75 -17.16 17.79
N ASP A 9 -0.98 -18.37 18.30
CA ASP A 9 -0.90 -19.59 17.50
C ASP A 9 -2.16 -19.76 16.62
N ALA A 10 -3.32 -19.25 17.03
CA ALA A 10 -4.55 -19.37 16.26
C ALA A 10 -4.47 -18.64 14.90
N SER A 11 -3.90 -17.44 14.85
CA SER A 11 -3.72 -16.68 13.59
C SER A 11 -2.68 -17.34 12.67
N ALA A 12 -1.61 -17.92 13.23
CA ALA A 12 -0.63 -18.67 12.46
C ALA A 12 -1.25 -19.93 11.83
N LEU A 13 -2.06 -20.67 12.59
CA LEU A 13 -2.78 -21.84 12.08
C LEU A 13 -3.81 -21.45 11.02
N GLN A 14 -4.48 -20.31 11.18
CA GLN A 14 -5.40 -19.79 10.16
C GLN A 14 -4.64 -19.43 8.87
N SER A 15 -3.45 -18.82 8.98
CA SER A 15 -2.59 -18.51 7.83
C SER A 15 -2.15 -19.77 7.09
N LEU A 16 -1.80 -20.85 7.80
CA LEU A 16 -1.43 -22.14 7.18
C LEU A 16 -2.58 -22.79 6.38
N GLN A 17 -3.83 -22.50 6.73
CA GLN A 17 -5.01 -23.08 6.07
C GLN A 17 -5.60 -22.21 4.96
N HIS A 18 -5.60 -20.89 5.16
CA HIS A 18 -6.35 -19.94 4.32
C HIS A 18 -5.45 -18.84 3.72
N GLY A 19 -4.17 -18.81 4.07
CA GLY A 19 -3.21 -17.84 3.57
C GLY A 19 -2.81 -18.09 2.11
N PRO A 20 -2.12 -17.13 1.48
CA PRO A 20 -1.61 -17.27 0.11
C PRO A 20 -0.58 -18.40 -0.04
N HIS A 21 -0.05 -18.90 1.08
CA HIS A 21 0.86 -20.05 1.16
C HIS A 21 0.23 -21.26 1.84
N ALA A 22 -1.11 -21.38 1.78
CA ALA A 22 -1.80 -22.54 2.31
C ALA A 22 -1.25 -23.82 1.67
N TYR A 23 -1.06 -24.85 2.48
CA TYR A 23 -0.56 -26.13 1.99
C TYR A 23 -1.67 -26.83 1.22
N HIS A 24 -1.37 -27.29 0.00
CA HIS A 24 -2.33 -28.00 -0.85
C HIS A 24 -2.02 -29.50 -0.90
N CYS A 25 -3.09 -30.29 -1.02
CA CYS A 25 -2.96 -31.72 -1.23
C CYS A 25 -2.26 -31.99 -2.57
N PRO A 26 -1.22 -32.84 -2.61
CA PRO A 26 -0.50 -33.17 -3.85
C PRO A 26 -1.38 -33.88 -4.89
N ARG A 27 -2.57 -34.35 -4.49
CA ARG A 27 -3.57 -34.94 -5.40
C ARG A 27 -4.59 -33.93 -5.95
N GLY A 28 -4.48 -32.64 -5.60
CA GLY A 28 -5.36 -31.59 -6.14
C GLY A 28 -6.69 -31.38 -5.41
N HIS A 29 -6.92 -32.01 -4.24
CA HIS A 29 -8.17 -31.85 -3.47
C HIS A 29 -8.32 -30.51 -2.72
N GLY A 30 -7.43 -29.54 -2.97
CA GLY A 30 -7.46 -28.24 -2.30
C GLY A 30 -6.58 -28.14 -1.05
N ALA A 31 -6.85 -27.14 -0.21
CA ALA A 31 -6.04 -26.80 0.95
C ALA A 31 -6.19 -27.83 2.09
N LEU A 32 -5.08 -28.10 2.78
CA LEU A 32 -5.04 -28.99 3.94
C LEU A 32 -5.62 -28.28 5.18
N LYS A 33 -6.30 -29.05 6.04
CA LYS A 33 -6.90 -28.55 7.29
C LYS A 33 -6.04 -28.95 8.48
N VAL A 34 -5.84 -28.04 9.43
CA VAL A 34 -5.14 -28.36 10.69
C VAL A 34 -6.03 -29.28 11.52
N ARG A 35 -5.45 -30.37 12.01
CA ARG A 35 -6.06 -31.34 12.92
C ARG A 35 -5.10 -31.58 14.10
N PRO A 36 -5.62 -31.80 15.33
CA PRO A 36 -4.83 -32.33 16.42
C PRO A 36 -4.32 -33.73 16.08
N ASP A 37 -3.03 -33.96 16.30
CA ASP A 37 -2.38 -35.25 16.10
C ASP A 37 -1.26 -35.45 17.12
N GLY A 38 -1.48 -36.33 18.09
CA GLY A 38 -0.55 -36.62 19.18
C GLY A 38 0.72 -37.36 18.74
N ARG A 39 0.88 -37.71 17.46
CA ARG A 39 2.09 -38.34 16.92
C ARG A 39 3.21 -37.34 16.65
N PHE A 40 2.91 -36.05 16.58
CA PHE A 40 3.87 -34.99 16.25
C PHE A 40 4.19 -34.11 17.46
N GLU A 41 5.39 -33.51 17.48
CA GLU A 41 5.90 -32.72 18.60
C GLU A 41 5.02 -31.50 18.93
N THR A 42 4.44 -30.86 17.91
CA THR A 42 3.52 -29.73 18.07
C THR A 42 2.11 -30.16 18.45
N GLY A 43 1.81 -31.46 18.37
CA GLY A 43 0.45 -31.99 18.52
C GLY A 43 -0.49 -31.67 17.35
N LEU A 44 0.03 -31.22 16.19
CA LEU A 44 -0.76 -30.79 15.03
C LEU A 44 -0.28 -31.42 13.72
N SER A 45 -1.21 -31.66 12.79
CA SER A 45 -0.93 -32.03 11.41
C SER A 45 -1.87 -31.32 10.43
N LEU A 46 -1.42 -31.13 9.19
CA LEU A 46 -2.22 -30.62 8.08
C LEU A 46 -2.76 -31.81 7.29
N VAL A 47 -4.08 -32.00 7.27
CA VAL A 47 -4.75 -33.18 6.72
C VAL A 47 -5.70 -32.81 5.59
N CYS A 48 -5.60 -33.54 4.48
CA CYS A 48 -6.58 -33.46 3.38
C CYS A 48 -7.87 -34.19 3.79
N ALA A 49 -9.01 -33.49 3.68
CA ALA A 49 -10.30 -34.06 4.05
C ALA A 49 -10.72 -35.26 3.18
N ASP A 50 -10.30 -35.29 1.91
CA ASP A 50 -10.79 -36.26 0.93
C ASP A 50 -9.95 -37.53 0.86
N CYS A 51 -8.62 -37.41 0.92
CA CYS A 51 -7.71 -38.58 0.77
C CYS A 51 -6.91 -38.92 2.02
N GLY A 52 -7.04 -38.14 3.09
CA GLY A 52 -6.31 -38.35 4.34
C GLY A 52 -4.80 -38.12 4.24
N HIS A 53 -4.29 -37.50 3.16
CA HIS A 53 -2.88 -37.09 3.09
C HIS A 53 -2.55 -36.14 4.23
N GLN A 54 -1.40 -36.35 4.89
CA GLN A 54 -0.99 -35.62 6.09
C GLN A 54 0.41 -35.04 5.92
N VAL A 55 0.59 -33.81 6.39
CA VAL A 55 1.89 -33.14 6.51
C VAL A 55 2.11 -32.78 7.98
N PRO A 56 3.25 -33.17 8.59
CA PRO A 56 3.54 -32.78 9.97
C PRO A 56 3.68 -31.27 10.08
N VAL A 57 3.10 -30.68 11.12
CA VAL A 57 3.35 -29.29 11.49
C VAL A 57 4.49 -29.28 12.49
N ASP A 58 5.70 -28.89 12.08
CA ASP A 58 6.83 -28.74 13.00
C ASP A 58 6.95 -27.30 13.54
N PHE A 59 7.80 -27.09 14.55
CA PHE A 59 8.01 -25.76 15.13
C PHE A 59 8.59 -24.76 14.12
N ALA A 60 9.34 -25.21 13.11
CA ALA A 60 9.88 -24.34 12.07
C ALA A 60 8.75 -23.81 11.18
N LEU A 61 7.78 -24.65 10.83
CA LEU A 61 6.61 -24.29 10.06
C LEU A 61 5.70 -23.33 10.84
N VAL A 62 5.46 -23.62 12.13
CA VAL A 62 4.72 -22.71 13.02
C VAL A 62 5.45 -21.38 13.15
N GLY A 63 6.77 -21.39 13.40
CA GLY A 63 7.57 -20.17 13.51
C GLY A 63 7.54 -19.33 12.25
N LYS A 64 7.58 -19.95 11.08
CA LYS A 64 7.41 -19.27 9.79
C LYS A 64 6.01 -18.67 9.66
N ALA A 65 4.96 -19.43 9.95
CA ALA A 65 3.58 -18.95 9.89
C ALA A 65 3.29 -17.86 10.92
N VAL A 66 3.89 -17.91 12.11
CA VAL A 66 3.82 -16.85 13.13
C VAL A 66 4.53 -15.60 12.62
N THR A 67 5.73 -15.72 12.08
CA THR A 67 6.48 -14.57 11.51
C THR A 67 5.71 -13.93 10.36
N GLU A 68 5.16 -14.75 9.45
CA GLU A 68 4.30 -14.29 8.37
C GLU A 68 3.01 -13.66 8.92
N SER A 69 2.35 -14.28 9.90
CA SER A 69 1.12 -13.75 10.49
C SER A 69 1.35 -12.47 11.30
N LEU A 70 2.49 -12.31 11.97
CA LEU A 70 2.91 -11.08 12.66
C LEU A 70 3.25 -9.99 11.65
N ALA A 71 3.89 -10.34 10.54
CA ALA A 71 4.04 -9.43 9.40
C ALA A 71 2.67 -9.06 8.78
N LEU A 72 1.71 -9.97 8.86
CA LEU A 72 0.35 -9.78 8.34
C LEU A 72 -0.61 -9.14 9.34
N GLN A 73 -0.30 -9.07 10.64
CA GLN A 73 -1.14 -8.37 11.60
C GLN A 73 -1.21 -6.91 11.16
N PRO A 74 -2.41 -6.33 11.02
CA PRO A 74 -2.51 -4.91 10.77
C PRO A 74 -1.76 -4.24 11.91
N VAL A 75 -0.68 -3.55 11.58
CA VAL A 75 0.00 -2.69 12.56
C VAL A 75 -1.12 -1.76 13.01
N GLN A 76 -1.64 -1.98 14.22
CA GLN A 76 -2.61 -1.12 14.87
C GLN A 76 -1.84 0.12 15.31
N GLY A 77 -1.35 0.85 14.31
CA GLY A 77 -0.61 2.08 14.41
C GLY A 77 -1.57 3.21 14.12
N THR A 78 -1.74 4.03 15.16
CA THR A 78 -2.10 5.44 15.11
C THR A 78 -1.99 6.03 13.70
N SER A 79 -3.13 6.43 13.15
CA SER A 79 -3.28 7.25 11.94
C SER A 79 -2.03 8.08 11.62
N VAL A 80 -1.60 8.12 10.35
CA VAL A 80 -0.47 8.94 9.87
C VAL A 80 -0.47 10.32 10.55
N ARG A 81 0.64 10.67 11.22
CA ARG A 81 0.83 11.96 11.89
C ARG A 81 1.95 12.76 11.23
N LEU A 82 1.80 14.07 11.24
CA LEU A 82 2.89 15.00 10.95
C LEU A 82 3.95 14.92 12.07
N PHE A 83 5.15 15.45 11.81
CA PHE A 83 6.23 15.49 12.79
C PHE A 83 5.85 16.20 14.11
N ASP A 84 4.93 17.15 14.03
CA ASP A 84 4.38 17.89 15.18
C ASP A 84 3.17 17.21 15.85
N GLY A 85 2.83 15.98 15.44
CA GLY A 85 1.70 15.20 15.97
C GLY A 85 0.33 15.54 15.39
N ARG A 86 0.21 16.57 14.53
CA ARG A 86 -1.08 16.92 13.91
C ARG A 86 -1.50 15.90 12.85
N THR A 87 -2.81 15.80 12.61
CA THR A 87 -3.35 14.99 11.50
C THR A 87 -3.06 15.72 10.17
N PRO A 88 -2.47 15.05 9.16
CA PRO A 88 -2.26 15.65 7.86
C PRO A 88 -3.60 15.97 7.18
N ILE A 89 -3.66 17.12 6.51
CA ILE A 89 -4.80 17.50 5.69
C ILE A 89 -4.81 16.63 4.43
N GLY A 90 -5.98 16.06 4.11
CA GLY A 90 -6.15 15.18 2.95
C GLY A 90 -5.84 13.71 3.21
N LEU A 91 -5.86 13.26 4.48
CA LEU A 91 -5.80 11.84 4.84
C LEU A 91 -7.02 11.10 4.27
N LEU A 92 -6.76 10.01 3.55
CA LEU A 92 -7.74 9.14 2.93
C LEU A 92 -8.05 7.93 3.86
N PRO A 93 -9.17 7.23 3.65
CA PRO A 93 -9.52 6.04 4.45
C PRO A 93 -8.51 4.89 4.36
N ASP A 94 -7.72 4.83 3.29
CA ASP A 94 -6.63 3.86 3.09
C ASP A 94 -5.33 4.26 3.82
N GLY A 95 -5.36 5.36 4.57
CA GLY A 95 -4.23 5.90 5.33
C GLY A 95 -3.19 6.64 4.51
N THR A 96 -3.41 6.80 3.20
CA THR A 96 -2.56 7.67 2.38
C THR A 96 -2.98 9.14 2.52
N VAL A 97 -2.02 10.04 2.37
CA VAL A 97 -2.23 11.48 2.37
C VAL A 97 -2.20 11.97 0.94
N ARG A 98 -3.32 12.55 0.49
CA ARG A 98 -3.37 13.20 -0.82
C ARG A 98 -2.36 14.35 -0.84
N THR A 99 -1.59 14.44 -1.91
CA THR A 99 -0.73 15.59 -2.18
C THR A 99 -1.29 16.39 -3.35
N THR A 100 -1.23 17.71 -3.30
CA THR A 100 -1.72 18.57 -4.39
C THR A 100 -1.06 18.23 -5.73
N GLY A 101 -1.76 18.46 -6.85
CA GLY A 101 -1.09 18.69 -8.13
C GLY A 101 -1.18 17.60 -9.19
N TRP A 102 -1.86 16.47 -8.95
CA TRP A 102 -1.85 15.35 -9.88
C TRP A 102 -3.19 14.60 -9.93
N VAL A 103 -3.39 13.86 -11.03
CA VAL A 103 -4.45 12.89 -11.29
C VAL A 103 -3.77 11.63 -11.81
N GLN A 104 -4.22 10.47 -11.37
CA GLN A 104 -3.75 9.19 -11.89
C GLN A 104 -4.59 8.81 -13.12
N LEU A 105 -3.97 8.78 -14.29
CA LEU A 105 -4.57 8.17 -15.48
C LEU A 105 -3.84 6.85 -15.72
N TRP A 106 -4.50 5.74 -15.40
CA TRP A 106 -3.90 4.40 -15.42
C TRP A 106 -2.67 4.27 -14.50
N ARG A 107 -1.47 4.17 -15.10
CA ARG A 107 -0.18 4.02 -14.42
C ARG A 107 0.65 5.29 -14.49
N LEU A 108 0.15 6.35 -15.12
CA LEU A 108 0.86 7.60 -15.33
C LEU A 108 0.33 8.68 -14.37
N PRO A 109 1.18 9.19 -13.46
CA PRO A 109 0.83 10.39 -12.72
C PRO A 109 0.88 11.59 -13.67
N VAL A 110 -0.25 12.24 -13.90
CA VAL A 110 -0.33 13.44 -14.74
C VAL A 110 -0.66 14.64 -13.87
N SER A 111 -0.04 15.79 -14.15
CA SER A 111 -0.36 17.01 -13.42
C SER A 111 -1.81 17.42 -13.69
N SER A 112 -2.62 17.56 -12.63
CA SER A 112 -4.02 18.02 -12.78
C SER A 112 -4.10 19.50 -13.15
N GLY A 113 -3.08 20.29 -12.80
CA GLY A 113 -2.94 21.66 -13.25
C GLY A 113 -2.67 21.76 -14.75
N LEU A 114 -1.87 20.85 -15.31
CA LEU A 114 -1.67 20.78 -16.76
C LEU A 114 -2.98 20.46 -17.49
N TRP A 115 -3.77 19.51 -16.98
CA TRP A 115 -5.09 19.21 -17.55
C TRP A 115 -6.03 20.41 -17.49
N ALA A 116 -6.04 21.16 -16.40
CA ALA A 116 -6.85 22.37 -16.29
C ALA A 116 -6.42 23.45 -17.28
N LEU A 117 -5.10 23.62 -17.48
CA LEU A 117 -4.54 24.52 -18.47
C LEU A 117 -4.97 24.12 -19.89
N LEU A 118 -4.78 22.85 -20.25
CA LEU A 118 -5.19 22.32 -21.55
C LEU A 118 -6.69 22.45 -21.77
N ALA A 119 -7.51 22.15 -20.77
CA ALA A 119 -8.96 22.31 -20.85
C ALA A 119 -9.35 23.77 -21.11
N GLY A 120 -8.75 24.73 -20.38
CA GLY A 120 -8.98 26.16 -20.61
C GLY A 120 -8.55 26.62 -22.01
N PHE A 121 -7.41 26.14 -22.50
CA PHE A 121 -6.93 26.38 -23.86
C PHE A 121 -7.92 25.87 -24.91
N TRP A 122 -8.30 24.60 -24.82
CA TRP A 122 -9.19 23.96 -25.79
C TRP A 122 -10.59 24.58 -25.81
N LEU A 123 -11.11 24.95 -24.63
CA LEU A 123 -12.43 25.59 -24.52
C LEU A 123 -12.48 26.97 -25.19
N THR A 124 -11.35 27.68 -25.22
CA THR A 124 -11.24 29.03 -25.80
C THR A 124 -10.66 29.04 -27.21
N LEU A 125 -10.28 27.88 -27.75
CA LEU A 125 -9.75 27.74 -29.10
C LEU A 125 -10.69 28.30 -30.20
N PRO A 126 -12.02 28.03 -30.19
CA PRO A 126 -12.92 28.57 -31.20
C PRO A 126 -12.99 30.11 -31.18
N ILE A 127 -12.83 30.73 -30.01
CA ILE A 127 -12.82 32.19 -29.86
C ILE A 127 -11.57 32.78 -30.51
N GLY A 128 -10.43 32.08 -30.37
CA GLY A 128 -9.18 32.46 -31.02
C GLY A 128 -9.28 32.49 -32.54
N LEU A 129 -9.98 31.51 -33.12
CA LEU A 129 -10.21 31.41 -34.56
C LEU A 129 -11.15 32.51 -35.09
N ASN A 130 -11.96 33.11 -34.22
CA ASN A 130 -12.91 34.18 -34.56
C ASN A 130 -12.34 35.61 -34.36
N GLY A 131 -11.02 35.77 -34.27
CA GLY A 131 -10.36 37.08 -34.34
C GLY A 131 -9.71 37.58 -33.04
N ILE A 132 -9.85 36.89 -31.92
CA ILE A 132 -9.12 37.21 -30.68
C ILE A 132 -7.95 36.23 -30.51
N SER A 133 -6.86 36.46 -31.25
CA SER A 133 -5.73 35.51 -31.33
C SER A 133 -5.13 35.08 -29.99
N LEU A 134 -5.25 35.89 -28.93
CA LEU A 134 -4.77 35.57 -27.58
C LEU A 134 -5.77 34.82 -26.69
N ALA A 135 -7.02 34.65 -27.12
CA ALA A 135 -8.06 33.99 -26.31
C ALA A 135 -7.65 32.59 -25.80
N PRO A 136 -7.02 31.71 -26.60
CA PRO A 136 -6.58 30.39 -26.14
C PRO A 136 -5.57 30.45 -24.98
N LEU A 137 -4.64 31.41 -25.05
CA LEU A 137 -3.62 31.60 -24.00
C LEU A 137 -4.26 32.16 -22.72
N ILE A 138 -5.18 33.11 -22.85
CA ILE A 138 -5.92 33.65 -21.71
C ILE A 138 -6.77 32.54 -21.06
N GLY A 139 -7.47 31.73 -21.86
CA GLY A 139 -8.24 30.59 -21.37
C GLY A 139 -7.38 29.57 -20.63
N ALA A 140 -6.18 29.28 -21.13
CA ALA A 140 -5.21 28.41 -20.46
C ALA A 140 -4.81 28.93 -19.07
N VAL A 141 -4.48 30.23 -18.96
CA VAL A 141 -4.14 30.88 -17.70
C VAL A 141 -5.31 30.86 -16.73
N LEU A 142 -6.52 31.18 -17.19
CA LEU A 142 -7.74 31.16 -16.38
C LEU A 142 -8.08 29.75 -15.89
N GLY A 143 -7.95 28.74 -16.75
CA GLY A 143 -8.17 27.34 -16.39
C GLY A 143 -7.23 26.89 -15.28
N TYR A 144 -5.94 27.22 -15.39
CA TYR A 144 -4.97 26.93 -14.33
C TYR A 144 -5.25 27.73 -13.04
N ALA A 145 -5.59 29.01 -13.15
CA ALA A 145 -5.91 29.85 -11.99
C ALA A 145 -7.13 29.33 -11.22
N LEU A 146 -8.19 28.94 -11.93
CA LEU A 146 -9.39 28.34 -11.34
C LEU A 146 -9.07 27.02 -10.64
N TRP A 147 -8.28 26.16 -11.29
CA TRP A 147 -7.81 24.90 -10.67
C TRP A 147 -6.96 25.14 -9.42
N ARG A 148 -6.06 26.12 -9.46
CA ARG A 148 -5.21 26.49 -8.31
C ARG A 148 -6.06 27.01 -7.17
N MET A 149 -7.03 27.87 -7.46
CA MET A 149 -7.99 28.36 -6.46
C MET A 149 -8.80 27.20 -5.85
N TRP A 150 -9.31 26.29 -6.67
CA TRP A 150 -10.04 25.11 -6.21
C TRP A 150 -9.20 24.22 -5.28
N THR A 151 -7.95 23.93 -5.67
CA THR A 151 -7.05 23.08 -4.88
C THR A 151 -6.56 23.73 -3.59
N LEU A 152 -6.38 25.05 -3.57
CA LEU A 152 -5.94 25.76 -2.35
C LEU A 152 -7.10 26.04 -1.38
N LEU A 153 -8.27 26.43 -1.88
CA LEU A 153 -9.36 26.92 -1.02
C LEU A 153 -10.35 25.83 -0.63
N LEU A 154 -10.74 24.97 -1.57
CA LEU A 154 -11.85 24.03 -1.36
C LEU A 154 -11.35 22.64 -0.96
N ARG A 155 -10.12 22.30 -1.35
CA ARG A 155 -9.54 20.98 -1.13
C ARG A 155 -8.06 21.09 -0.74
N PRO A 156 -7.74 21.79 0.36
CA PRO A 156 -6.37 21.87 0.83
C PRO A 156 -5.84 20.46 1.08
N SER A 157 -4.54 20.29 0.92
CA SER A 157 -3.87 19.03 1.20
C SER A 157 -2.45 19.30 1.64
N SER A 158 -1.93 18.44 2.52
CA SER A 158 -0.57 18.57 3.03
C SER A 158 0.44 18.58 1.90
N ARG A 159 1.48 19.40 2.05
CA ARG A 159 2.57 19.47 1.07
C ARG A 159 3.52 18.30 1.33
N ALA A 160 3.87 17.57 0.29
CA ALA A 160 4.90 16.54 0.36
C ALA A 160 6.18 17.03 -0.31
N VAL A 161 7.29 16.94 0.41
CA VAL A 161 8.64 17.26 -0.08
C VAL A 161 9.37 15.94 -0.30
N ASN A 162 9.99 15.76 -1.46
CA ASN A 162 10.75 14.55 -1.76
C ASN A 162 12.14 14.66 -1.12
N LEU A 163 12.49 13.73 -0.24
CA LEU A 163 13.78 13.69 0.43
C LEU A 163 14.85 12.98 -0.42
N GLY A 164 14.45 11.94 -1.14
CA GLY A 164 15.36 11.18 -1.96
C GLY A 164 14.74 9.88 -2.49
N LEU A 165 15.54 9.15 -3.25
CA LEU A 165 15.19 7.83 -3.76
C LEU A 165 15.87 6.76 -2.90
N VAL A 166 15.07 5.92 -2.25
CA VAL A 166 15.53 4.83 -1.36
C VAL A 166 15.12 3.49 -1.98
N PRO A 167 15.99 2.47 -2.01
CA PRO A 167 15.60 1.11 -2.41
C PRO A 167 14.45 0.59 -1.55
N ALA A 168 13.48 -0.10 -2.15
CA ALA A 168 12.32 -0.61 -1.42
C ALA A 168 12.69 -1.56 -0.27
N SER A 169 13.80 -2.30 -0.39
CA SER A 169 14.32 -3.17 0.67
C SER A 169 14.91 -2.43 1.87
N GLU A 170 15.26 -1.16 1.72
CA GLU A 170 15.86 -0.34 2.79
C GLU A 170 14.81 0.48 3.55
N LEU A 171 13.54 0.40 3.14
CA LEU A 171 12.46 1.10 3.81
C LEU A 171 12.27 0.59 5.23
N ALA A 172 12.12 1.53 6.17
CA ALA A 172 11.85 1.23 7.56
C ALA A 172 10.40 1.58 7.94
N GLY A 173 9.88 0.92 8.98
CA GLY A 173 8.60 1.30 9.58
C GLY A 173 8.64 2.74 10.08
N GLY A 174 7.57 3.49 9.81
CA GLY A 174 7.42 4.90 10.16
C GLY A 174 7.82 5.88 9.05
N GLU A 175 8.56 5.44 8.03
CA GLU A 175 8.97 6.31 6.92
C GLU A 175 7.79 6.69 6.02
N LEU A 176 7.81 7.91 5.50
CA LEU A 176 6.79 8.38 4.56
C LEU A 176 7.30 8.18 3.13
N VAL A 177 6.51 7.50 2.30
CA VAL A 177 6.87 7.17 0.92
C VAL A 177 5.77 7.54 -0.06
N ARG A 178 6.13 7.92 -1.27
CA ARG A 178 5.15 8.09 -2.35
C ARG A 178 4.82 6.76 -3.00
N VAL A 179 3.54 6.45 -3.03
CA VAL A 179 3.02 5.20 -3.60
C VAL A 179 3.21 5.17 -5.12
N TYR A 180 3.07 6.32 -5.79
CA TYR A 180 3.13 6.43 -7.25
C TYR A 180 4.11 7.51 -7.72
N GLY A 181 5.37 7.12 -7.92
CA GLY A 181 6.40 7.99 -8.49
C GLY A 181 6.72 9.22 -7.63
N SER A 182 7.15 10.32 -8.25
CA SER A 182 7.60 11.53 -7.55
C SER A 182 6.48 12.48 -7.12
N ALA A 183 5.24 12.24 -7.56
CA ALA A 183 4.10 13.15 -7.37
C ALA A 183 2.86 12.47 -6.76
N GLY A 184 2.88 11.16 -6.52
CA GLY A 184 1.76 10.39 -5.97
C GLY A 184 1.43 10.67 -4.50
N PRO A 185 0.41 10.01 -3.94
CA PRO A 185 0.01 10.19 -2.55
C PRO A 185 1.11 9.64 -1.65
N VAL A 186 1.19 10.17 -0.44
CA VAL A 186 2.20 9.74 0.53
C VAL A 186 1.54 8.79 1.52
N GLY A 187 2.09 7.59 1.67
CA GLY A 187 1.72 6.67 2.73
C GLY A 187 2.84 6.55 3.74
N GLN A 188 2.50 6.28 5.00
CA GLN A 188 3.50 5.89 6.00
C GLN A 188 3.72 4.40 5.94
N VAL A 189 4.97 3.94 5.85
CA VAL A 189 5.33 2.52 5.87
C VAL A 189 5.02 1.98 7.26
N ALA A 190 4.13 0.99 7.32
CA ALA A 190 3.85 0.25 8.55
C ALA A 190 4.84 -0.90 8.73
N ALA A 191 5.09 -1.66 7.66
CA ALA A 191 5.99 -2.80 7.66
C ALA A 191 6.55 -3.06 6.26
N VAL A 192 7.71 -3.71 6.22
CA VAL A 192 8.41 -4.13 5.00
C VAL A 192 8.81 -5.58 5.18
N ALA A 193 8.36 -6.45 4.27
CA ALA A 193 8.64 -7.87 4.34
C ALA A 193 9.12 -8.41 2.99
N ALA A 194 10.12 -9.29 3.01
CA ALA A 194 10.51 -10.03 1.82
C ALA A 194 9.50 -11.16 1.58
N ASN A 195 9.00 -11.26 0.35
CA ASN A 195 8.16 -12.36 -0.11
C ASN A 195 9.04 -13.49 -0.67
N ALA A 196 8.57 -14.74 -0.60
CA ALA A 196 9.22 -15.93 -1.18
C ALA A 196 9.56 -15.79 -2.67
N THR A 197 8.84 -14.91 -3.39
CA THR A 197 9.08 -14.59 -4.80
C THR A 197 10.27 -13.65 -5.05
N GLY A 198 10.96 -13.20 -4.00
CA GLY A 198 12.05 -12.22 -4.09
C GLY A 198 11.57 -10.78 -4.28
N THR A 199 10.26 -10.53 -4.13
CA THR A 199 9.68 -9.18 -4.08
C THR A 199 9.61 -8.68 -2.64
N VAL A 200 9.64 -7.36 -2.45
CA VAL A 200 9.41 -6.71 -1.17
C VAL A 200 7.96 -6.25 -1.12
N LEU A 201 7.22 -6.74 -0.12
CA LEU A 201 5.88 -6.28 0.19
C LEU A 201 5.99 -5.10 1.15
N VAL A 202 5.57 -3.92 0.69
CA VAL A 202 5.48 -2.72 1.51
C VAL A 202 4.04 -2.55 1.93
N ARG A 203 3.80 -2.51 3.24
CA ARG A 203 2.50 -2.24 3.84
C ARG A 203 2.47 -0.82 4.38
N LEU A 204 1.41 -0.10 4.10
CA LEU A 204 1.19 1.25 4.60
C LEU A 204 0.30 1.25 5.84
N VAL A 205 0.45 2.28 6.67
CA VAL A 205 -0.52 2.63 7.73
C VAL A 205 -1.84 2.90 7.03
N GLY A 206 -2.90 2.16 7.40
CA GLY A 206 -4.19 2.14 6.71
C GLY A 206 -4.48 0.88 5.90
N GLY A 207 -3.51 -0.05 5.83
CA GLY A 207 -3.72 -1.41 5.32
C GLY A 207 -3.52 -1.58 3.82
N GLN A 208 -3.20 -0.52 3.08
CA GLN A 208 -2.81 -0.65 1.68
C GLN A 208 -1.45 -1.36 1.56
N GLU A 209 -1.34 -2.26 0.58
CA GLU A 209 -0.13 -3.02 0.31
C GLU A 209 0.29 -2.91 -1.15
N PHE A 210 1.59 -2.93 -1.41
CA PHE A 210 2.11 -3.06 -2.76
C PHE A 210 3.42 -3.85 -2.78
N GLY A 211 3.53 -4.76 -3.76
CA GLY A 211 4.74 -5.52 -4.02
C GLY A 211 5.65 -4.78 -5.00
N VAL A 212 6.93 -4.66 -4.66
CA VAL A 212 7.97 -4.01 -5.49
C VAL A 212 9.24 -4.84 -5.51
N ALA A 213 10.03 -4.74 -6.58
CA ALA A 213 11.35 -5.35 -6.59
C ALA A 213 12.23 -4.68 -5.51
N PRO A 214 13.12 -5.42 -4.80
CA PRO A 214 13.91 -4.89 -3.69
C PRO A 214 14.76 -3.67 -4.08
N GLN A 215 15.35 -3.72 -5.28
CA GLN A 215 16.18 -2.64 -5.82
C GLN A 215 15.38 -1.51 -6.48
N ARG A 216 14.05 -1.64 -6.57
CA ARG A 216 13.22 -0.57 -7.10
C ARG A 216 13.27 0.60 -6.14
N ARG A 217 13.74 1.74 -6.63
CA ARG A 217 13.82 2.95 -5.83
C ARG A 217 12.43 3.59 -5.70
N VAL A 218 12.06 3.91 -4.48
CA VAL A 218 10.84 4.65 -4.14
C VAL A 218 11.21 6.04 -3.63
N TRP A 219 10.30 7.00 -3.81
CA TRP A 219 10.51 8.35 -3.30
C TRP A 219 10.15 8.39 -1.83
N GLN A 220 11.14 8.62 -0.99
CA GLN A 220 10.94 9.02 0.40
C GLN A 220 10.46 10.47 0.41
N ALA A 221 9.48 10.75 1.25
CA ALA A 221 8.84 12.05 1.35
C ALA A 221 8.77 12.52 2.81
N GLU A 222 8.60 13.82 2.97
CA GLU A 222 8.25 14.48 4.22
C GLU A 222 6.93 15.22 4.02
N LEU A 223 6.01 15.09 4.97
CA LEU A 223 4.76 15.86 4.96
C LEU A 223 4.91 17.15 5.78
N ARG A 224 4.46 18.27 5.20
CA ARG A 224 4.41 19.59 5.80
C ARG A 224 2.97 20.10 5.80
N SER A 225 2.60 20.81 6.87
CA SER A 225 1.31 21.49 7.00
C SER A 225 1.13 22.57 5.94
#